data_AF-A0A0D2XP62-F1
#
_entry.id   AF-A0A0D2XP62-F1
#
_cell.length_a   1.000
_cell.length_b   1.000
_cell.length_c   1.000
_cell.angle_alpha   90.00
_cell.angle_beta   90.00
_cell.angle_gamma   90.00
#
_symmetry.space_group_name_H-M   'P 1'
#
loop_
_entity.id
_entity.type
_entity.pdbx_description
1 polymer ?
#
loop_
_entity_poly.entity_id
_entity_poly.type
_entity_poly.pdbx_seq_one_letter_code
_entity_poly.pdbx_strand_id
1 'polypeptide(L)'
;MKAFFDDISKLASKVIKSTEDPSAATSFDISKEFGTTILSLNKACDSVADQALEWTGDYDRIYQKQYMGDDPDLTNHAFELQKAAPSNIVRFEVSYDFAVDSLLAETKVNDGIRFGGFGRNKKSIFLDDDEVITGASWNTGILTEDATKKVIFNLIINTTERRLGPFGTGGGKIKANAEKQIFKVPEKMKVYGLVDSAGKYIEHRGDVIMESGRFIAELRFIVGPAE
;
A
#
# COMPACT_ATOMS: atom_id res chain seq x y z
N MET A 1 -13.82 15.56 -3.80
CA MET A 1 -15.20 15.62 -3.25
C MET A 1 -15.58 16.99 -2.68
N LYS A 2 -14.79 17.60 -1.77
CA LYS A 2 -15.12 18.91 -1.17
C LYS A 2 -15.30 20.05 -2.19
N ALA A 3 -14.42 20.18 -3.18
CA ALA A 3 -14.54 21.21 -4.23
C ALA A 3 -15.85 21.11 -5.04
N PHE A 4 -16.29 19.89 -5.39
CA PHE A 4 -17.58 19.66 -6.04
C PHE A 4 -18.75 20.11 -5.18
N PHE A 5 -18.70 19.78 -3.89
CA PHE A 5 -19.73 20.18 -2.93
C PHE A 5 -19.80 21.71 -2.78
N ASP A 6 -18.65 22.39 -2.73
CA ASP A 6 -18.57 23.84 -2.59
C ASP A 6 -19.12 24.57 -3.83
N ASP A 7 -18.81 24.09 -5.04
CA ASP A 7 -19.29 24.72 -6.28
C ASP A 7 -20.78 24.50 -6.52
N ILE A 8 -21.29 23.31 -6.19
CA ILE A 8 -22.74 23.02 -6.21
C ILE A 8 -23.46 23.86 -5.14
N SER A 9 -22.90 23.97 -3.94
CA SER A 9 -23.48 24.78 -2.85
C SER A 9 -23.52 26.27 -3.17
N LYS A 10 -22.49 26.79 -3.86
CA LYS A 10 -22.46 28.18 -4.35
C LYS A 10 -23.54 28.42 -5.41
N LEU A 11 -23.73 27.51 -6.36
CA LEU A 11 -24.80 27.62 -7.36
C LEU A 11 -26.17 27.60 -6.69
N ALA A 12 -26.42 26.66 -5.79
CA ALA A 12 -27.67 26.57 -5.03
C ALA A 12 -27.95 27.87 -4.25
N SER A 13 -26.93 28.44 -3.60
CA SER A 13 -27.05 29.70 -2.86
C SER A 13 -27.40 30.90 -3.76
N LYS A 14 -26.85 30.95 -4.99
CA LYS A 14 -27.19 32.01 -5.95
C LYS A 14 -28.61 31.87 -6.48
N VAL A 15 -29.07 30.64 -6.74
CA VAL A 15 -30.44 30.36 -7.18
C VAL A 15 -31.43 30.80 -6.09
N ILE A 16 -31.22 30.41 -4.83
CA ILE A 16 -32.07 30.81 -3.70
C ILE A 16 -32.16 32.34 -3.58
N LYS A 17 -31.02 33.05 -3.67
CA LYS A 17 -31.01 34.52 -3.63
C LYS A 17 -31.75 35.17 -4.80
N SER A 18 -31.67 34.60 -6.00
CA SER A 18 -32.38 35.12 -7.17
C SER A 18 -33.91 34.96 -7.05
N THR A 19 -34.38 34.00 -6.26
CA THR A 19 -35.81 33.81 -5.98
C THR A 19 -36.33 34.64 -4.81
N GLU A 20 -35.47 35.04 -3.89
CA GLU A 20 -35.83 35.82 -2.69
C GLU A 20 -35.70 37.34 -2.88
N ASP A 21 -34.85 37.81 -3.80
CA ASP A 21 -34.63 39.23 -4.09
C ASP A 21 -35.02 39.59 -5.54
N PRO A 22 -36.10 40.35 -5.76
CA PRO A 22 -36.57 40.78 -7.09
C PRO A 22 -35.53 41.58 -7.89
N SER A 23 -34.57 42.23 -7.22
CA SER A 23 -33.48 42.97 -7.87
C SER A 23 -32.35 42.05 -8.38
N ALA A 24 -32.22 40.85 -7.82
CA ALA A 24 -31.29 39.82 -8.27
C ALA A 24 -31.89 38.93 -9.38
N ALA A 25 -33.22 38.79 -9.44
CA ALA A 25 -33.93 37.98 -10.43
C ALA A 25 -33.69 38.41 -11.89
N THR A 26 -33.55 39.70 -12.15
CA THR A 26 -33.34 40.24 -13.51
C THR A 26 -31.91 40.07 -14.04
N SER A 27 -30.96 39.70 -13.17
CA SER A 27 -29.55 39.52 -13.52
C SER A 27 -29.07 38.06 -13.48
N PHE A 28 -29.94 37.13 -13.04
CA PHE A 28 -29.61 35.72 -12.91
C PHE A 28 -29.86 34.96 -14.23
N ASP A 29 -28.80 34.77 -15.01
CA ASP A 29 -28.81 33.92 -16.20
C ASP A 29 -28.47 32.48 -15.81
N ILE A 30 -29.49 31.63 -15.75
CA ILE A 30 -29.36 30.24 -15.34
C ILE A 30 -28.42 29.46 -16.27
N SER A 31 -28.46 29.71 -17.57
CA SER A 31 -27.62 29.00 -18.55
C SER A 31 -26.16 29.37 -18.38
N LYS A 32 -25.87 30.65 -18.12
CA LYS A 32 -24.52 31.14 -17.86
C LYS A 32 -23.95 30.64 -16.54
N GLU A 33 -24.76 30.62 -15.48
CA GLU A 33 -24.34 30.16 -14.15
C GLU A 33 -24.09 28.64 -14.14
N PHE A 34 -24.99 27.84 -14.75
CA PHE A 34 -24.74 26.40 -14.94
C PHE A 34 -23.50 26.14 -15.81
N GLY A 35 -23.33 26.87 -16.92
CA GLY A 35 -22.14 26.74 -17.76
C GLY A 35 -20.84 27.06 -17.01
N THR A 36 -20.86 28.07 -16.15
CA THR A 36 -19.71 28.46 -15.31
C THR A 36 -19.40 27.39 -14.26
N THR A 37 -20.43 26.82 -13.63
CA THR A 37 -20.27 25.71 -12.68
C THR A 37 -19.71 24.47 -13.37
N ILE A 38 -20.23 24.09 -14.54
CA ILE A 38 -19.71 22.95 -15.31
C ILE A 38 -18.24 23.15 -15.67
N LEU A 39 -17.84 24.35 -16.10
CA LEU A 39 -16.44 24.65 -16.40
C LEU A 39 -15.54 24.60 -15.15
N SER A 40 -16.02 25.07 -13.98
CA SER A 40 -15.27 24.92 -12.72
C SER A 40 -15.15 23.46 -12.30
N LEU A 41 -16.20 22.67 -12.44
CA LEU A 41 -16.18 21.25 -12.11
C LEU A 41 -15.26 20.46 -13.05
N ASN A 42 -15.30 20.75 -14.35
CA ASN A 42 -14.37 20.15 -15.32
C ASN A 42 -12.93 20.53 -14.98
N LYS A 43 -12.66 21.81 -14.67
CA LYS A 43 -11.34 22.24 -14.23
C LYS A 43 -10.90 21.57 -12.92
N ALA A 44 -11.83 21.34 -11.99
CA ALA A 44 -11.56 20.61 -10.76
C ALA A 44 -11.21 19.15 -11.07
N CYS A 45 -11.94 18.49 -11.98
CA CYS A 45 -11.61 17.15 -12.48
C CYS A 45 -10.23 17.10 -13.13
N ASP A 46 -9.93 18.05 -14.03
CA ASP A 46 -8.66 18.10 -14.74
C ASP A 46 -7.49 18.35 -13.77
N SER A 47 -7.70 19.22 -12.78
CA SER A 47 -6.70 19.49 -11.73
C SER A 47 -6.49 18.32 -10.78
N VAL A 48 -7.39 17.33 -10.72
CA VAL A 48 -7.16 16.11 -9.92
C VAL A 48 -6.04 15.28 -10.53
N ALA A 49 -5.92 15.22 -11.85
CA ALA A 49 -4.83 14.52 -12.51
C ALA A 49 -3.49 15.22 -12.23
N ASP A 50 -3.45 16.55 -12.34
CA ASP A 50 -2.25 17.35 -12.07
C ASP A 50 -1.85 17.33 -10.58
N GLN A 51 -2.82 17.41 -9.66
CA GLN A 51 -2.57 17.29 -8.22
C GLN A 51 -2.19 15.86 -7.82
N ALA A 52 -2.76 14.84 -8.46
CA ALA A 52 -2.32 13.46 -8.26
C ALA A 52 -0.89 13.27 -8.75
N LEU A 53 -0.52 13.87 -9.90
CA LEU A 53 0.84 13.89 -10.44
C LEU A 53 1.82 14.62 -9.52
N GLU A 54 1.43 15.78 -8.98
CA GLU A 54 2.22 16.56 -8.03
C GLU A 54 2.36 15.83 -6.70
N TRP A 55 1.30 15.19 -6.19
CA TRP A 55 1.35 14.35 -4.99
C TRP A 55 2.20 13.10 -5.20
N THR A 56 2.12 12.44 -6.36
CA THR A 56 3.04 11.33 -6.68
C THR A 56 4.47 11.82 -6.84
N GLY A 57 4.70 13.01 -7.40
CA GLY A 57 6.02 13.60 -7.57
C GLY A 57 6.66 14.07 -6.26
N ASP A 58 5.89 14.60 -5.32
CA ASP A 58 6.37 14.96 -3.98
C ASP A 58 6.51 13.74 -3.07
N TYR A 59 5.61 12.76 -3.19
CA TYR A 59 5.76 11.44 -2.54
C TYR A 59 7.03 10.75 -3.04
N ASP A 60 7.26 10.71 -4.36
CA ASP A 60 8.47 10.18 -4.98
C ASP A 60 9.71 10.97 -4.58
N ARG A 61 9.68 12.30 -4.51
CA ARG A 61 10.87 13.09 -4.17
C ARG A 61 11.28 12.95 -2.70
N ILE A 62 10.31 12.81 -1.80
CA ILE A 62 10.55 12.62 -0.35
C ILE A 62 10.94 11.15 -0.05
N TYR A 63 10.34 10.17 -0.73
CA TYR A 63 10.72 8.74 -0.61
C TYR A 63 12.01 8.39 -1.37
N GLN A 64 12.25 8.90 -2.57
CA GLN A 64 13.46 8.50 -3.33
C GLN A 64 14.75 8.98 -2.64
N LYS A 65 14.75 10.13 -1.96
CA LYS A 65 15.97 10.62 -1.29
C LYS A 65 16.28 9.94 0.05
N GLN A 66 15.27 9.46 0.78
CA GLN A 66 15.47 8.80 2.09
C GLN A 66 15.73 7.29 1.97
N TYR A 67 15.31 6.65 0.87
CA TYR A 67 15.24 5.18 0.78
C TYR A 67 16.23 4.56 -0.24
N MET A 68 17.10 5.37 -0.86
CA MET A 68 18.10 4.94 -1.87
C MET A 68 19.52 4.72 -1.32
N GLY A 69 19.71 4.72 0.00
CA GLY A 69 20.96 4.32 0.64
C GLY A 69 21.04 2.79 0.83
N ASP A 70 22.25 2.26 1.01
CA ASP A 70 22.46 0.83 1.36
C ASP A 70 21.81 0.44 2.72
N ASP A 71 21.43 1.43 3.53
CA ASP A 71 20.68 1.31 4.79
C ASP A 71 19.65 2.46 4.89
N PRO A 72 18.45 2.31 4.31
CA PRO A 72 17.47 3.37 4.24
C PRO A 72 16.84 3.65 5.61
N ASP A 73 16.74 4.93 6.01
CA ASP A 73 16.08 5.31 7.25
C ASP A 73 14.55 5.20 7.10
N LEU A 74 14.02 4.02 7.46
CA LEU A 74 12.60 3.67 7.38
C LEU A 74 11.75 4.26 8.53
N THR A 75 12.31 5.11 9.39
CA THR A 75 11.63 5.63 10.58
C THR A 75 10.34 6.36 10.21
N ASN A 76 10.36 7.17 9.14
CA ASN A 76 9.16 7.88 8.66
C ASN A 76 8.12 6.94 8.03
N HIS A 77 8.52 5.86 7.36
CA HIS A 77 7.59 4.85 6.84
C HIS A 77 6.86 4.13 7.98
N ALA A 78 7.60 3.75 9.03
CA ALA A 78 7.04 3.16 10.23
C ALA A 78 6.06 4.12 10.94
N PHE A 79 6.40 5.42 11.03
CA PHE A 79 5.52 6.45 11.58
C PHE A 79 4.26 6.69 10.72
N GLU A 80 4.37 6.72 9.39
CA GLU A 80 3.21 6.87 8.51
C GLU A 80 2.31 5.63 8.49
N LEU A 81 2.87 4.41 8.61
CA LEU A 81 2.09 3.18 8.77
C LEU A 81 1.43 3.08 10.14
N GLN A 82 2.08 3.60 11.19
CA GLN A 82 1.50 3.73 12.52
C GLN A 82 0.37 4.77 12.56
N LYS A 83 0.48 5.86 11.78
CA LYS A 83 -0.62 6.81 11.56
C LYS A 83 -1.74 6.21 10.70
N ALA A 84 -1.41 5.31 9.78
CA ALA A 84 -2.35 4.75 8.80
C ALA A 84 -3.11 3.52 9.28
N ALA A 85 -2.82 2.93 10.44
CA ALA A 85 -3.43 1.66 10.82
C ALA A 85 -4.01 1.66 12.25
N PRO A 86 -5.24 2.17 12.45
CA PRO A 86 -6.06 1.82 13.62
C PRO A 86 -6.61 0.38 13.55
N SER A 87 -6.81 -0.16 12.35
CA SER A 87 -7.47 -1.47 12.15
C SER A 87 -6.51 -2.64 12.00
N ASN A 88 -7.00 -3.84 12.31
CA ASN A 88 -6.30 -5.10 12.04
C ASN A 88 -6.09 -5.31 10.53
N ILE A 89 -5.12 -6.15 10.18
CA ILE A 89 -4.99 -6.68 8.81
C ILE A 89 -6.20 -7.57 8.55
N VAL A 90 -6.93 -7.30 7.47
CA VAL A 90 -8.14 -8.04 7.08
C VAL A 90 -7.88 -8.99 5.93
N ARG A 91 -6.80 -8.80 5.18
CA ARG A 91 -6.47 -9.67 4.05
C ARG A 91 -4.98 -9.77 3.78
N PHE A 92 -4.57 -10.98 3.43
CA PHE A 92 -3.28 -11.25 2.81
C PHE A 92 -3.47 -11.70 1.37
N GLU A 93 -2.66 -11.15 0.48
CA GLU A 93 -2.37 -11.81 -0.79
C GLU A 93 -0.93 -12.30 -0.78
N VAL A 94 -0.75 -13.57 -1.12
CA VAL A 94 0.57 -14.18 -1.27
C VAL A 94 0.67 -14.84 -2.63
N SER A 95 1.79 -14.59 -3.30
CA SER A 95 2.18 -15.31 -4.51
C SER A 95 3.43 -16.14 -4.22
N TYR A 96 3.43 -17.40 -4.65
CA TYR A 96 4.52 -18.32 -4.32
C TYR A 96 4.68 -19.47 -5.33
N ASP A 97 5.87 -20.08 -5.31
CA ASP A 97 6.18 -21.36 -5.96
C ASP A 97 7.18 -22.13 -5.09
N PHE A 98 8.46 -22.15 -5.49
CA PHE A 98 9.55 -22.63 -4.64
C PHE A 98 9.96 -21.58 -3.58
N ALA A 99 9.78 -20.30 -3.87
CA ALA A 99 9.98 -19.18 -2.97
C ALA A 99 8.69 -18.35 -2.86
N VAL A 100 8.67 -17.36 -1.97
CA VAL A 100 7.62 -16.34 -1.93
C VAL A 100 7.96 -15.26 -2.96
N ASP A 101 7.12 -15.14 -3.99
CA ASP A 101 7.28 -14.16 -5.06
C ASP A 101 6.76 -12.79 -4.62
N SER A 102 5.55 -12.72 -4.06
CA SER A 102 5.00 -11.46 -3.53
C SER A 102 4.11 -11.61 -2.31
N LEU A 103 3.99 -10.52 -1.56
CA LEU A 103 3.10 -10.35 -0.42
C LEU A 103 2.41 -8.99 -0.49
N LEU A 104 1.17 -8.96 -0.05
CA LEU A 104 0.41 -7.75 0.26
C LEU A 104 -0.38 -8.01 1.54
N ALA A 105 -0.43 -7.02 2.42
CA ALA A 105 -1.26 -7.01 3.62
C ALA A 105 -2.16 -5.77 3.59
N GLU A 106 -3.47 -6.01 3.61
CA GLU A 106 -4.51 -4.98 3.54
C GLU A 106 -5.18 -4.84 4.90
N THR A 107 -5.47 -3.61 5.30
CA THR A 107 -6.25 -3.24 6.49
C THR A 107 -7.57 -2.61 6.07
N LYS A 108 -8.52 -2.37 6.99
CA LYS A 108 -9.81 -1.74 6.65
C LYS A 108 -9.69 -0.33 6.05
N VAL A 109 -8.56 0.34 6.28
CA VAL A 109 -8.34 1.73 5.89
C VAL A 109 -7.25 1.91 4.84
N ASN A 110 -6.53 0.84 4.50
CA ASN A 110 -5.42 0.88 3.56
C ASN A 110 -5.32 -0.47 2.83
N ASP A 111 -5.43 -0.42 1.50
CA ASP A 111 -5.37 -1.57 0.59
C ASP A 111 -4.00 -2.29 0.61
N GLY A 112 -3.01 -1.71 1.28
CA GLY A 112 -1.66 -2.26 1.37
C GLY A 112 -0.84 -2.02 0.11
N ILE A 113 0.44 -2.35 0.20
CA ILE A 113 1.36 -2.32 -0.95
C ILE A 113 1.79 -3.75 -1.24
N ARG A 114 1.76 -4.14 -2.52
CA ARG A 114 2.34 -5.40 -2.96
C ARG A 114 3.85 -5.23 -3.08
N PHE A 115 4.61 -6.11 -2.44
CA PHE A 115 6.05 -6.24 -2.63
C PHE A 115 6.34 -7.51 -3.42
N GLY A 116 7.35 -7.45 -4.28
CA GLY A 116 7.80 -8.60 -5.08
C GLY A 116 7.01 -8.82 -6.37
N GLY A 117 7.30 -9.93 -7.06
CA GLY A 117 6.78 -10.22 -8.40
C GLY A 117 5.54 -11.12 -8.43
N PHE A 118 5.07 -11.40 -9.64
CA PHE A 118 4.01 -12.37 -9.87
C PHE A 118 4.58 -13.79 -9.93
N GLY A 119 4.13 -14.63 -9.01
CA GLY A 119 4.39 -16.06 -8.98
C GLY A 119 3.30 -16.87 -9.67
N ARG A 120 3.52 -18.19 -9.77
CA ARG A 120 2.56 -19.10 -10.43
C ARG A 120 1.35 -19.40 -9.56
N ASN A 121 1.54 -19.59 -8.25
CA ASN A 121 0.44 -19.80 -7.32
C ASN A 121 0.13 -18.49 -6.62
N LYS A 122 -1.15 -18.13 -6.54
CA LYS A 122 -1.65 -16.99 -5.79
C LYS A 122 -2.72 -17.44 -4.81
N LYS A 123 -2.67 -16.93 -3.59
CA LYS A 123 -3.70 -17.13 -2.58
C LYS A 123 -4.12 -15.79 -1.98
N SER A 124 -5.42 -15.54 -1.95
CA SER A 124 -6.03 -14.46 -1.18
C SER A 124 -6.63 -15.07 0.09
N ILE A 125 -6.31 -14.51 1.24
CA ILE A 125 -6.72 -15.01 2.55
C ILE A 125 -7.36 -13.86 3.29
N PHE A 126 -8.63 -14.01 3.65
CA PHE A 126 -9.35 -13.04 4.46
C PHE A 126 -9.27 -13.48 5.93
N LEU A 127 -8.93 -12.54 6.80
CA LEU A 127 -8.94 -12.74 8.24
C LEU A 127 -10.30 -12.33 8.80
N ASP A 128 -10.71 -13.01 9.87
CA ASP A 128 -11.89 -12.59 10.63
C ASP A 128 -11.61 -11.27 11.37
N ASP A 129 -12.66 -10.53 11.76
CA ASP A 129 -12.53 -9.17 12.30
C ASP A 129 -11.57 -9.09 13.53
N ASP A 130 -11.55 -10.14 14.36
CA ASP A 130 -10.73 -10.24 15.56
C ASP A 130 -9.48 -11.14 15.39
N GLU A 131 -9.28 -11.72 14.21
CA GLU A 131 -8.12 -12.57 13.93
C GLU A 131 -6.85 -11.70 13.74
N VAL A 132 -5.89 -11.82 14.65
CA VAL A 132 -4.63 -11.05 14.60
C VAL A 132 -3.40 -11.93 14.44
N ILE A 133 -2.36 -11.43 13.77
CA ILE A 133 -1.07 -12.13 13.69
C ILE A 133 -0.43 -12.19 15.08
N THR A 134 0.04 -13.37 15.45
CA THR A 134 0.77 -13.62 16.70
C THR A 134 2.26 -13.91 16.46
N GLY A 135 2.62 -14.30 15.23
CA GLY A 135 4.01 -14.46 14.81
C GLY A 135 4.13 -15.08 13.44
N ALA A 136 5.37 -15.29 13.00
CA ALA A 136 5.68 -15.93 11.73
C ALA A 136 7.00 -16.69 11.79
N SER A 137 7.19 -17.61 10.87
CA SER A 137 8.48 -18.26 10.63
C SER A 137 8.68 -18.52 9.15
N TRP A 138 9.89 -18.36 8.66
CA TRP A 138 10.27 -18.65 7.28
C TRP A 138 11.72 -19.08 7.21
N ASN A 139 12.14 -19.57 6.06
CA ASN A 139 13.53 -19.83 5.78
C ASN A 139 14.04 -18.78 4.79
N THR A 140 15.26 -18.30 4.99
CA THR A 140 16.00 -17.49 4.03
C THR A 140 17.04 -18.35 3.35
N GLY A 141 17.21 -18.19 2.05
CA GLY A 141 18.25 -18.88 1.30
C GLY A 141 18.72 -18.07 0.09
N ILE A 142 19.76 -18.56 -0.57
CA ILE A 142 20.31 -17.96 -1.78
C ILE A 142 19.94 -18.83 -2.98
N LEU A 143 19.57 -18.22 -4.10
CA LEU A 143 19.29 -18.96 -5.33
C LEU A 143 20.53 -19.72 -5.81
N THR A 144 20.30 -20.92 -6.34
CA THR A 144 21.38 -21.74 -6.89
C THR A 144 21.90 -21.15 -8.20
N GLU A 145 21.00 -20.61 -9.02
CA GLU A 145 21.30 -19.99 -10.32
C GLU A 145 21.87 -18.57 -10.21
N ASP A 146 21.63 -17.88 -9.09
CA ASP A 146 22.14 -16.53 -8.84
C ASP A 146 22.53 -16.35 -7.37
N ALA A 147 23.84 -16.37 -7.11
CA ALA A 147 24.39 -16.26 -5.77
C ALA A 147 24.16 -14.89 -5.10
N THR A 148 23.70 -13.88 -5.84
CA THR A 148 23.41 -12.53 -5.32
C THR A 148 21.96 -12.36 -4.87
N LYS A 149 21.10 -13.35 -5.16
CA LYS A 149 19.66 -13.27 -4.89
C LYS A 149 19.30 -14.08 -3.66
N LYS A 150 18.94 -13.36 -2.60
CA LYS A 150 18.31 -13.91 -1.40
C LYS A 150 16.81 -14.06 -1.67
N VAL A 151 16.23 -15.13 -1.13
CA VAL A 151 14.80 -15.41 -1.20
C VAL A 151 14.30 -15.94 0.13
N ILE A 152 13.01 -15.75 0.41
CA ILE A 152 12.32 -16.43 1.50
C ILE A 152 11.46 -17.59 0.97
N PHE A 153 11.32 -18.65 1.78
CA PHE A 153 10.50 -19.81 1.49
C PHE A 153 10.04 -20.47 2.79
N ASN A 154 9.13 -21.46 2.72
CA ASN A 154 8.49 -22.08 3.88
C ASN A 154 7.86 -21.05 4.84
N LEU A 155 7.32 -19.95 4.31
CA LEU A 155 6.71 -18.88 5.09
C LEU A 155 5.42 -19.38 5.73
N ILE A 156 5.35 -19.28 7.05
CA ILE A 156 4.22 -19.62 7.88
C ILE A 156 3.87 -18.39 8.70
N ILE A 157 2.61 -17.97 8.65
CA ILE A 157 2.07 -16.89 9.50
C ILE A 157 1.09 -17.53 10.48
N ASN A 158 1.30 -17.28 11.78
CA ASN A 158 0.39 -17.73 12.82
C ASN A 158 -0.49 -16.55 13.23
N THR A 159 -1.79 -16.82 13.31
CA THR A 159 -2.78 -15.90 13.87
C THR A 159 -3.27 -16.43 15.22
N THR A 160 -4.23 -15.75 15.84
CA THR A 160 -4.94 -16.25 17.02
C THR A 160 -5.77 -17.50 16.70
N GLU A 161 -6.31 -17.58 15.48
CA GLU A 161 -7.25 -18.62 15.09
C GLU A 161 -6.59 -19.80 14.38
N ARG A 162 -5.55 -19.55 13.59
CA ARG A 162 -5.03 -20.57 12.66
C ARG A 162 -3.60 -20.30 12.20
N ARG A 163 -3.11 -21.27 11.44
CA ARG A 163 -1.82 -21.23 10.76
C ARG A 163 -2.04 -21.08 9.26
N LEU A 164 -1.41 -20.06 8.67
CA LEU A 164 -1.40 -19.78 7.24
C LEU A 164 -0.08 -20.27 6.62
N GLY A 165 -0.17 -20.91 5.45
CA GLY A 165 0.98 -21.52 4.76
C GLY A 165 1.20 -22.99 5.13
N PRO A 166 2.39 -23.55 4.88
CA PRO A 166 3.59 -22.87 4.39
C PRO A 166 3.45 -22.35 2.94
N PHE A 167 4.09 -21.21 2.66
CA PHE A 167 4.23 -20.63 1.31
C PHE A 167 5.67 -20.72 0.83
N GLY A 168 5.86 -21.17 -0.40
CA GLY A 168 7.18 -21.48 -0.94
C GLY A 168 7.69 -22.84 -0.44
N THR A 169 7.98 -23.77 -1.34
CA THR A 169 8.39 -25.13 -0.98
C THR A 169 9.89 -25.29 -0.71
N GLY A 170 10.72 -24.35 -1.17
CA GLY A 170 12.17 -24.43 -1.18
C GLY A 170 12.71 -25.46 -2.17
N GLY A 171 13.61 -26.32 -1.72
CA GLY A 171 14.17 -27.43 -2.51
C GLY A 171 15.42 -27.06 -3.31
N GLY A 172 15.69 -27.83 -4.38
CA GLY A 172 16.96 -27.79 -5.13
C GLY A 172 17.28 -26.48 -5.85
N LYS A 173 16.36 -25.51 -5.85
CA LYS A 173 16.60 -24.15 -6.36
C LYS A 173 17.31 -23.26 -5.34
N ILE A 174 17.44 -23.70 -4.10
CA ILE A 174 18.04 -22.96 -2.99
C ILE A 174 19.31 -23.68 -2.55
N LYS A 175 20.39 -22.93 -2.34
CA LYS A 175 21.64 -23.47 -1.81
C LYS A 175 21.42 -24.06 -0.41
N ALA A 176 22.18 -25.11 -0.08
CA ALA A 176 21.95 -25.98 1.09
C ALA A 176 21.93 -25.27 2.47
N ASN A 177 22.45 -24.05 2.58
CA ASN A 177 22.57 -23.31 3.84
C ASN A 177 21.38 -22.36 4.05
N ALA A 178 20.17 -22.91 4.14
CA ALA A 178 19.00 -22.12 4.47
C ALA A 178 18.94 -21.83 5.98
N GLU A 179 18.74 -20.56 6.33
CA GLU A 179 18.63 -20.12 7.72
C GLU A 179 17.16 -19.94 8.09
N LYS A 180 16.74 -20.45 9.25
CA LYS A 180 15.39 -20.27 9.75
C LYS A 180 15.26 -18.95 10.49
N GLN A 181 14.30 -18.15 10.08
CA GLN A 181 13.90 -16.90 10.72
C GLN A 181 12.59 -17.10 11.48
N ILE A 182 12.47 -16.44 12.62
CA ILE A 182 11.29 -16.48 13.49
C ILE A 182 10.98 -15.06 13.94
N PHE A 183 9.72 -14.69 13.84
CA PHE A 183 9.16 -13.47 14.36
C PHE A 183 8.06 -13.80 15.37
N LYS A 184 8.09 -13.15 16.53
CA LYS A 184 7.02 -13.22 17.53
C LYS A 184 6.56 -11.81 17.81
N VAL A 185 5.24 -11.60 17.81
CA VAL A 185 4.67 -10.30 18.16
C VAL A 185 4.93 -10.04 19.64
N PRO A 186 5.48 -8.87 20.02
CA PRO A 186 5.67 -8.51 21.41
C PRO A 186 4.36 -8.45 22.19
N GLU A 187 4.42 -8.65 23.51
CA GLU A 187 3.23 -8.53 24.35
C GLU A 187 2.61 -7.14 24.23
N LYS A 188 1.27 -7.08 24.22
CA LYS A 188 0.48 -5.84 24.07
C LYS A 188 0.74 -5.10 22.75
N MET A 189 1.28 -5.77 21.75
CA MET A 189 1.42 -5.24 20.39
C MET A 189 0.61 -6.06 19.39
N LYS A 190 0.30 -5.46 18.25
CA LYS A 190 -0.27 -6.13 17.08
C LYS A 190 0.48 -5.74 15.80
N VAL A 191 0.35 -6.57 14.77
CA VAL A 191 0.93 -6.31 13.45
C VAL A 191 -0.02 -5.44 12.63
N TYR A 192 0.53 -4.39 12.03
CA TYR A 192 -0.20 -3.44 11.18
C TYR A 192 0.20 -3.50 9.71
N GLY A 193 1.35 -4.08 9.42
CA GLY A 193 1.85 -4.16 8.05
C GLY A 193 3.04 -5.10 7.93
N LEU A 194 3.39 -5.38 6.67
CA LEU A 194 4.53 -6.18 6.26
C LEU A 194 5.34 -5.37 5.26
N VAL A 195 6.67 -5.53 5.24
CA VAL A 195 7.55 -4.92 4.24
C VAL A 195 8.66 -5.88 3.82
N ASP A 196 9.12 -5.75 2.58
CA ASP A 196 10.37 -6.36 2.10
C ASP A 196 11.51 -5.33 2.23
N SER A 197 12.33 -5.43 3.27
CA SER A 197 13.38 -4.45 3.55
C SER A 197 14.62 -4.57 2.65
N ALA A 198 14.70 -5.65 1.85
CA ALA A 198 15.79 -5.87 0.90
C ALA A 198 15.29 -5.93 -0.56
N GLY A 199 14.03 -5.54 -0.80
CA GLY A 199 13.44 -5.47 -2.13
C GLY A 199 14.19 -4.47 -3.00
N LYS A 200 14.92 -4.96 -4.00
CA LYS A 200 15.54 -4.09 -5.01
C LYS A 200 14.44 -3.56 -5.94
N TYR A 201 14.29 -2.24 -5.99
CA TYR A 201 13.58 -1.57 -7.07
C TYR A 201 14.52 -1.48 -8.28
N ILE A 202 14.11 -2.05 -9.41
CA ILE A 202 14.85 -1.93 -10.67
C ILE A 202 14.32 -0.67 -11.37
N GLU A 203 15.19 0.32 -11.54
CA GLU A 203 14.90 1.54 -12.30
C GLU A 203 15.30 1.34 -13.77
N HIS A 204 14.35 1.52 -14.69
CA HIS A 204 14.64 1.68 -16.11
C HIS A 204 14.55 3.17 -16.47
N ARG A 205 15.65 3.78 -16.94
CA ARG A 205 15.68 5.22 -17.26
C ARG A 205 14.73 5.55 -18.42
N GLY A 206 13.74 6.41 -18.14
CA GLY A 206 12.61 6.81 -19.00
C GLY A 206 11.41 7.23 -18.13
N ASP A 207 10.17 7.03 -18.58
CA ASP A 207 9.00 6.96 -17.70
C ASP A 207 9.31 5.94 -16.60
N VAL A 208 9.47 6.41 -15.37
CA VAL A 208 10.06 5.64 -14.27
C VAL A 208 9.14 4.47 -13.92
N ILE A 209 9.51 3.26 -14.34
CA ILE A 209 8.88 2.02 -13.89
C ILE A 209 9.69 1.52 -12.69
N MET A 210 9.08 1.56 -11.50
CA MET A 210 9.63 0.94 -10.29
C MET A 210 9.21 -0.54 -10.23
N GLU A 211 10.07 -1.46 -10.63
CA GLU A 211 9.78 -2.89 -10.50
C GLU A 211 10.42 -3.48 -9.25
N SER A 212 9.62 -4.04 -8.36
CA SER A 212 10.13 -4.90 -7.30
C SER A 212 10.76 -6.15 -7.92
N GLY A 213 11.94 -6.54 -7.44
CA GLY A 213 12.53 -7.84 -7.78
C GLY A 213 11.53 -8.98 -7.60
N ARG A 214 11.65 -10.03 -8.42
CA ARG A 214 10.65 -11.12 -8.49
C ARG A 214 10.32 -11.79 -7.14
N PHE A 215 11.27 -11.83 -6.22
CA PHE A 215 11.13 -12.55 -4.95
C PHE A 215 11.30 -11.61 -3.77
N ILE A 216 10.63 -11.93 -2.67
CA ILE A 216 10.86 -11.27 -1.39
C ILE A 216 12.19 -11.77 -0.80
N ALA A 217 13.03 -10.82 -0.39
CA ALA A 217 14.37 -11.10 0.10
C ALA A 217 14.50 -10.97 1.62
N GLU A 218 13.80 -10.02 2.24
CA GLU A 218 13.84 -9.79 3.69
C GLU A 218 12.50 -9.31 4.25
N LEU A 219 11.75 -10.21 4.88
CA LEU A 219 10.46 -9.89 5.47
C LEU A 219 10.62 -9.23 6.84
N ARG A 220 9.99 -8.07 7.03
CA ARG A 220 9.84 -7.39 8.31
C ARG A 220 8.36 -7.16 8.64
N PHE A 221 8.06 -7.13 9.93
CA PHE A 221 6.72 -6.91 10.47
C PHE A 221 6.68 -5.56 11.17
N ILE A 222 5.67 -4.76 10.85
CA ILE A 222 5.43 -3.48 11.50
C ILE A 222 4.47 -3.72 12.65
N VAL A 223 4.92 -3.40 13.86
CA VAL A 223 4.16 -3.59 15.08
C VAL A 223 3.90 -2.27 15.79
N GLY A 224 2.79 -2.20 16.50
CA GLY A 224 2.45 -1.10 17.40
C GLY A 224 1.51 -1.57 18.51
N PRO A 225 1.10 -0.67 19.43
CA PRO A 225 0.26 -1.03 20.58
C PRO A 225 -1.06 -1.68 20.17
N ALA A 226 -1.42 -2.81 20.78
CA ALA A 226 -2.80 -3.29 20.74
C ALA A 226 -3.63 -2.37 21.66
N GLU A 227 -4.63 -1.68 21.11
CA GLU A 227 -5.54 -0.81 21.88
C GLU A 227 -6.20 -1.53 23.07
#